data_AF-A0A8I0K7H9-F1
#
_entry.id   AF-A0A8I0K7H9-F1
#
_cell.length_a   1.000
_cell.length_b   1.000
_cell.length_c   1.000
_cell.angle_alpha   90.00
_cell.angle_beta   90.00
_cell.angle_gamma   90.00
#
_symmetry.space_group_name_H-M   'P 1'
#
loop_
_entity.id
_entity.type
_entity.pdbx_description
1 polymer ?
#
loop_
_entity_poly.entity_id
_entity_poly.type
_entity_poly.pdbx_seq_one_letter_code
_entity_poly.pdbx_strand_id
1 'polypeptide(L)'
;DEADRMEREKQEAIAKAEREKREAAEREARLVAEKEAAELRAQHAVEAERKRIESEHAAKIEAEHRAELARQANQAHRKKICNEALKGLLDLGVDEAKGKEILQAINKGLVPHVSIKF
;
A
#
# COMPACT_ATOMS: atom_id res chain seq x y z
N ASP A 1 -9.47 75.48 -27.42
CA ASP A 1 -8.03 75.66 -27.68
C ASP A 1 -7.33 74.35 -28.02
N GLU A 2 -6.34 74.40 -28.89
CA GLU A 2 -5.57 73.23 -29.36
C GLU A 2 -4.69 72.62 -28.25
N ALA A 3 -4.30 73.44 -27.28
CA ALA A 3 -3.61 73.02 -26.06
C ALA A 3 -4.41 72.00 -25.24
N ASP A 4 -5.71 72.22 -25.05
CA ASP A 4 -6.59 71.30 -24.30
C ASP A 4 -6.74 69.93 -24.99
N ARG A 5 -6.66 69.88 -26.32
CA ARG A 5 -6.70 68.62 -27.07
C ARG A 5 -5.39 67.84 -26.87
N MET A 6 -4.25 68.52 -27.00
CA MET A 6 -2.95 67.90 -26.77
C MET A 6 -2.75 67.42 -25.33
N GLU A 7 -3.32 68.11 -24.34
CA GLU A 7 -3.25 67.68 -22.95
C GLU A 7 -4.11 66.44 -22.68
N ARG A 8 -5.32 66.36 -23.25
CA ARG A 8 -6.18 65.16 -23.17
C ARG A 8 -5.54 63.95 -23.85
N GLU A 9 -4.97 64.13 -25.04
CA GLU A 9 -4.27 63.04 -25.76
C GLU A 9 -3.07 62.52 -24.95
N LYS A 10 -2.31 63.40 -24.29
CA LYS A 10 -1.21 62.99 -23.40
C LYS A 10 -1.73 62.23 -22.18
N GLN A 11 -2.81 62.70 -21.55
CA GLN A 11 -3.41 62.01 -20.40
C GLN A 11 -3.98 60.64 -20.77
N GLU A 12 -4.64 60.52 -21.93
CA GLU A 12 -5.14 59.25 -22.44
C GLU A 12 -4.00 58.27 -22.79
N ALA A 13 -2.90 58.75 -23.38
CA ALA A 13 -1.73 57.94 -23.66
C ALA A 13 -1.07 57.42 -22.37
N ILE A 14 -0.96 58.25 -21.33
CA ILE A 14 -0.45 57.86 -20.02
C ILE A 14 -1.37 56.82 -19.37
N ALA A 15 -2.69 57.06 -19.35
CA ALA A 15 -3.66 56.13 -18.77
C ALA A 15 -3.66 54.77 -19.49
N LYS A 16 -3.54 54.78 -20.83
CA LYS A 16 -3.42 53.55 -21.62
C LYS A 16 -2.13 52.79 -21.31
N ALA A 17 -0.98 53.49 -21.24
CA ALA A 17 0.30 52.88 -20.89
C ALA A 17 0.30 52.31 -19.47
N GLU A 18 -0.34 52.96 -18.49
CA GLU A 18 -0.49 52.43 -17.14
C GLU A 18 -1.38 51.19 -17.10
N ARG A 19 -2.48 51.19 -17.85
CA ARG A 19 -3.38 50.04 -17.94
C ARG A 19 -2.66 48.84 -18.57
N GLU A 20 -1.94 49.04 -19.67
CA GLU A 20 -1.16 47.98 -20.31
C GLU A 20 -0.08 47.42 -19.38
N LYS A 21 0.61 48.28 -18.61
CA LYS A 21 1.58 47.84 -17.59
C LYS A 21 0.92 47.00 -16.48
N ARG A 22 -0.25 47.41 -15.98
CA ARG A 22 -0.99 46.66 -14.95
C ARG A 22 -1.48 45.31 -15.47
N GLU A 23 -2.05 45.28 -16.68
CA GLU A 23 -2.51 44.04 -17.32
C GLU A 23 -1.34 43.09 -17.61
N ALA A 24 -0.17 43.60 -18.01
CA ALA A 24 1.03 42.80 -18.20
C ALA A 24 1.53 42.19 -16.87
N ALA A 25 1.61 43.00 -15.81
CA ALA A 25 2.01 42.53 -14.48
C ALA A 25 1.04 41.49 -13.90
N GLU A 26 -0.28 41.66 -14.09
CA GLU A 26 -1.29 40.70 -13.65
C GLU A 26 -1.20 39.38 -14.40
N ARG A 27 -0.98 39.43 -15.72
CA ARG A 27 -0.76 38.21 -16.53
C ARG A 27 0.49 37.47 -16.09
N GLU A 28 1.58 38.19 -15.83
CA GLU A 28 2.82 37.58 -15.35
C GLU A 28 2.62 36.93 -13.97
N ALA A 29 1.99 37.64 -13.02
CA ALA A 29 1.68 37.10 -11.71
C ALA A 29 0.79 35.84 -11.78
N ARG A 30 -0.22 35.84 -12.68
CA ARG A 30 -1.09 34.68 -12.89
C ARG A 30 -0.32 33.49 -13.48
N LEU A 31 0.58 33.73 -14.43
CA LEU A 31 1.42 32.68 -15.02
C LEU A 31 2.39 32.08 -14.00
N VAL A 32 2.96 32.88 -13.11
CA VAL A 32 3.81 32.39 -12.02
C VAL A 32 2.99 31.54 -11.05
N ALA A 33 1.86 32.04 -10.57
CA ALA A 33 0.99 31.30 -9.64
C ALA A 33 0.47 29.98 -10.24
N GLU A 34 0.15 29.96 -11.55
CA GLU A 34 -0.27 28.74 -12.23
C GLU A 34 0.86 27.70 -12.32
N LYS A 35 2.08 28.14 -12.63
CA LYS A 35 3.27 27.27 -12.66
C LYS A 35 3.57 26.68 -11.29
N GLU A 36 3.57 27.50 -10.24
CA GLU A 36 3.80 27.03 -8.87
C GLU A 36 2.72 26.03 -8.44
N ALA A 37 1.44 26.30 -8.74
CA ALA A 37 0.36 25.38 -8.46
C ALA A 37 0.48 24.06 -9.25
N ALA A 38 0.93 24.11 -10.50
CA ALA A 38 1.17 22.93 -11.32
C ALA A 38 2.33 22.09 -10.76
N GLU A 39 3.41 22.72 -10.33
CA GLU A 39 4.56 22.04 -9.73
C GLU A 39 4.19 21.36 -8.40
N LEU A 40 3.46 22.06 -7.52
CA LEU A 40 2.96 21.47 -6.28
C LEU A 40 2.06 20.25 -6.55
N ARG A 41 1.15 20.33 -7.52
CA ARG A 41 0.31 19.18 -7.91
C ARG A 41 1.15 18.01 -8.43
N ALA A 42 2.19 18.29 -9.22
CA ALA A 42 3.08 17.25 -9.74
C ALA A 42 3.85 16.56 -8.59
N GLN A 43 4.37 17.33 -7.63
CA GLN A 43 5.06 16.79 -6.45
C GLN A 43 4.11 15.93 -5.61
N HIS A 44 2.90 16.42 -5.30
CA HIS A 44 1.91 15.65 -4.56
C HIS A 44 1.49 14.36 -5.27
N ALA A 45 1.38 14.36 -6.60
CA ALA A 45 1.06 13.16 -7.36
C ALA A 45 2.17 12.09 -7.23
N VAL A 46 3.43 12.51 -7.31
CA VAL A 46 4.58 11.61 -7.15
C VAL A 46 4.65 11.04 -5.73
N GLU A 47 4.44 11.88 -4.71
CA GLU A 47 4.43 11.45 -3.31
C GLU A 47 3.27 10.49 -3.00
N ALA A 48 2.07 10.79 -3.53
CA ALA A 48 0.90 9.94 -3.37
C ALA A 48 1.16 8.56 -3.98
N GLU A 49 1.77 8.49 -5.17
CA GLU A 49 2.10 7.23 -5.82
C GLU A 49 3.17 6.45 -5.04
N ARG A 50 4.22 7.12 -4.54
CA ARG A 50 5.21 6.47 -3.66
C ARG A 50 4.57 5.89 -2.42
N LYS A 51 3.68 6.63 -1.77
CA LYS A 51 2.97 6.18 -0.57
C LYS A 51 2.05 5.00 -0.87
N ARG A 52 1.41 4.98 -2.05
CA ARG A 52 0.62 3.83 -2.49
C ARG A 52 1.49 2.58 -2.63
N ILE A 53 2.60 2.68 -3.35
CA ILE A 53 3.53 1.56 -3.55
C ILE A 53 4.06 1.04 -2.22
N GLU A 54 4.47 1.93 -1.32
CA GLU A 54 4.95 1.56 0.02
C GLU A 54 3.86 0.85 0.84
N SER A 55 2.64 1.39 0.85
CA SER A 55 1.51 0.78 1.56
C SER A 55 1.13 -0.59 1.01
N GLU A 56 1.17 -0.77 -0.31
CA GLU A 56 0.88 -2.05 -0.95
C GLU A 56 1.97 -3.08 -0.63
N HIS A 57 3.24 -2.66 -0.65
CA HIS A 57 4.36 -3.52 -0.30
C HIS A 57 4.32 -3.93 1.17
N ALA A 58 4.04 -2.99 2.07
CA ALA A 58 3.88 -3.26 3.49
C ALA A 58 2.71 -4.25 3.75
N ALA A 59 1.57 -4.04 3.09
CA ALA A 59 0.43 -4.94 3.20
C ALA A 59 0.74 -6.36 2.70
N LYS A 60 1.53 -6.50 1.61
CA LYS A 60 1.98 -7.80 1.10
C LYS A 60 2.88 -8.51 2.11
N ILE A 61 3.89 -7.82 2.64
CA ILE A 61 4.79 -8.39 3.66
C ILE A 61 4.00 -8.83 4.89
N GLU A 62 3.07 -8.00 5.37
CA GLU A 62 2.27 -8.33 6.56
C GLU A 62 1.38 -9.56 6.31
N ALA A 63 0.75 -9.65 5.13
CA ALA A 63 -0.06 -10.79 4.74
C ALA A 63 0.77 -12.08 4.64
N GLU A 64 1.98 -12.02 4.06
CA GLU A 64 2.90 -13.16 4.00
C GLU A 64 3.35 -13.61 5.39
N HIS A 65 3.74 -12.67 6.25
CA HIS A 65 4.14 -12.99 7.62
C HIS A 65 2.98 -13.61 8.42
N ARG A 66 1.77 -13.07 8.28
CA ARG A 66 0.57 -13.62 8.93
C ARG A 66 0.24 -15.03 8.42
N ALA A 67 0.35 -15.27 7.12
CA ALA A 67 0.15 -16.58 6.53
C ALA A 67 1.20 -17.58 7.04
N GLU A 68 2.46 -17.17 7.17
CA GLU A 68 3.52 -18.02 7.69
C GLU A 68 3.33 -18.35 9.18
N LEU A 69 2.97 -17.37 10.01
CA LEU A 69 2.62 -17.62 11.40
C LEU A 69 1.43 -18.59 11.53
N ALA A 70 0.41 -18.45 10.68
CA ALA A 70 -0.73 -19.37 10.67
C ALA A 70 -0.32 -20.79 10.25
N ARG A 71 0.59 -20.95 9.28
CA ARG A 71 1.15 -22.26 8.91
C ARG A 71 1.92 -22.88 10.05
N GLN A 72 2.78 -22.12 10.72
CA GLN A 72 3.57 -22.60 11.85
C GLN A 72 2.68 -22.99 13.03
N ALA A 73 1.66 -22.19 13.36
CA ALA A 73 0.68 -22.50 14.38
C ALA A 73 -0.08 -23.80 14.06
N ASN A 74 -0.53 -23.97 12.81
CA ASN A 74 -1.17 -25.20 12.36
C ASN A 74 -0.23 -26.41 12.44
N GLN A 75 1.02 -26.28 12.02
CA GLN A 75 2.01 -27.35 12.14
C GLN A 75 2.27 -27.74 13.60
N ALA A 76 2.41 -26.76 14.48
CA ALA A 76 2.60 -26.98 15.91
C ALA A 76 1.38 -27.68 16.54
N HIS A 77 0.17 -27.26 16.19
CA HIS A 77 -1.06 -27.89 16.66
C HIS A 77 -1.15 -29.35 16.21
N ARG A 78 -0.91 -29.60 14.92
CA ARG A 78 -0.90 -30.95 14.36
C ARG A 78 0.16 -31.85 15.00
N LYS A 79 1.35 -31.32 15.22
CA LYS A 79 2.44 -32.03 15.90
C LYS A 79 2.06 -32.40 17.33
N LYS A 80 1.44 -31.48 18.08
CA LYS A 80 0.97 -31.74 19.45
C LYS A 80 -0.01 -32.92 19.46
N ILE A 81 -1.02 -32.90 18.59
CA ILE A 81 -2.04 -33.95 18.53
C ILE A 81 -1.44 -35.29 18.09
N CYS A 82 -0.56 -35.31 17.08
CA CYS A 82 0.14 -36.52 16.68
C CYS A 82 1.00 -37.11 17.81
N ASN A 83 1.66 -36.26 18.61
CA ASN A 83 2.46 -36.73 19.75
C ASN A 83 1.58 -37.30 20.87
N GLU A 84 0.43 -36.71 21.15
CA GLU A 84 -0.55 -37.24 22.10
C GLU A 84 -1.09 -38.60 21.63
N ALA A 85 -1.42 -38.73 20.35
CA ALA A 85 -1.84 -40.00 19.76
C ALA A 85 -0.72 -41.06 19.80
N LEU A 86 0.53 -40.67 19.52
CA LEU A 86 1.68 -41.57 19.61
C LEU A 86 1.85 -42.08 21.04
N LYS A 87 1.75 -41.21 22.04
CA LYS A 87 1.81 -41.61 23.45
C LYS A 87 0.72 -42.63 23.79
N GLY A 88 -0.52 -42.41 23.32
CA GLY A 88 -1.60 -43.37 23.49
C GLY A 88 -1.32 -44.74 22.87
N LEU A 89 -0.62 -44.79 21.72
CA LEU A 89 -0.20 -46.06 21.10
C LEU A 89 0.93 -46.74 21.90
N LEU A 90 1.90 -45.97 22.40
CA LEU A 90 2.99 -46.48 23.24
C LEU A 90 2.45 -47.08 24.54
N ASP A 91 1.47 -46.44 25.17
CA ASP A 91 0.82 -46.92 26.40
C ASP A 91 0.08 -48.25 26.18
N LEU A 92 -0.32 -48.56 24.94
CA LEU A 92 -0.89 -49.85 24.52
C LEU A 92 0.17 -50.90 24.15
N GLY A 93 1.46 -50.57 24.28
CA GLY A 93 2.58 -51.47 23.95
C GLY A 93 2.96 -51.50 22.48
N VAL A 94 2.50 -50.55 21.66
CA VAL A 94 2.95 -50.41 20.27
C VAL A 94 4.36 -49.82 20.27
N ASP A 95 5.27 -50.42 19.52
CA ASP A 95 6.62 -49.87 19.32
C ASP A 95 6.58 -48.46 18.70
N GLU A 96 7.51 -47.57 19.07
CA GLU A 96 7.52 -46.18 18.63
C GLU A 96 7.65 -46.04 17.12
N ALA A 97 8.47 -46.87 16.47
CA ALA A 97 8.63 -46.83 15.02
C ALA A 97 7.34 -47.25 14.33
N LYS A 98 6.70 -48.32 14.81
CA LYS A 98 5.41 -48.78 14.28
C LYS A 98 4.28 -47.78 14.54
N GLY A 99 4.27 -47.13 15.69
CA GLY A 99 3.31 -46.07 16.03
C GLY A 99 3.41 -44.87 15.08
N LYS A 100 4.63 -44.44 14.75
CA LYS A 100 4.86 -43.38 13.75
C LYS A 100 4.39 -43.78 12.35
N GLU A 101 4.64 -45.01 11.93
CA GLU A 101 4.14 -45.53 10.65
C GLU A 101 2.61 -45.53 10.57
N ILE A 102 1.94 -45.95 11.65
CA ILE A 102 0.47 -45.95 11.74
C ILE A 102 -0.07 -44.51 11.64
N LEU A 103 0.46 -43.57 12.42
CA LEU A 103 0.04 -42.17 12.37
C LEU A 103 0.28 -41.54 10.98
N GLN A 104 1.38 -41.91 10.32
CA GLN A 104 1.68 -41.45 8.97
C GLN A 104 0.69 -42.04 7.95
N ALA A 105 0.33 -43.32 8.07
CA ALA A 105 -0.65 -43.96 7.21
C ALA A 105 -2.05 -43.32 7.37
N ILE A 106 -2.47 -43.01 8.60
CA ILE A 106 -3.74 -42.31 8.87
C ILE A 106 -3.69 -40.89 8.28
N ASN A 107 -2.60 -40.16 8.48
CA ASN A 107 -2.45 -38.81 7.92
C ASN A 107 -2.44 -38.77 6.39
N LYS A 108 -1.98 -39.83 5.74
CA LYS A 108 -2.02 -39.99 4.27
C LYS A 108 -3.37 -40.51 3.75
N GLY A 109 -4.32 -40.83 4.63
CA GLY A 109 -5.61 -41.42 4.26
C GLY A 109 -5.50 -42.86 3.76
N LEU A 110 -4.39 -43.56 4.07
CA LEU A 110 -4.18 -44.95 3.67
C LEU A 110 -4.98 -45.94 4.55
N VAL A 111 -5.45 -45.49 5.71
CA VAL A 111 -6.31 -46.27 6.61
C VAL A 111 -7.76 -45.85 6.38
N PRO A 112 -8.62 -46.69 5.78
CA PRO A 112 -10.01 -46.35 5.52
C PRO A 112 -10.79 -46.07 6.80
N HIS A 113 -11.76 -45.14 6.73
CA HIS A 113 -12.67 -44.78 7.83
C HIS A 113 -12.01 -44.23 9.11
N VAL A 114 -10.70 -43.97 9.11
CA VAL A 114 -9.96 -43.43 10.26
C VAL A 114 -9.30 -42.11 9.90
N SER A 115 -9.45 -41.11 10.75
CA SER A 115 -8.78 -39.81 10.64
C SER A 115 -8.42 -39.27 12.01
N ILE A 116 -7.35 -38.48 12.09
CA ILE A 116 -6.97 -37.74 13.30
C ILE A 116 -7.67 -36.39 13.24
N LYS A 117 -8.42 -36.05 14.30
CA LYS A 117 -8.97 -34.71 14.46
C LYS A 117 -7.85 -33.79 14.90
N PHE A 118 -7.55 -32.81 14.05
CA PHE A 118 -6.52 -31.80 14.27
C PHE A 118 -7.09 -30.50 14.79
#